data_AF-A0A6N9PZI5-F1
#
_entry.id   AF-A0A6N9PZI5-F1
#
_cell.length_a   1.000
_cell.length_b   1.000
_cell.length_c   1.000
_cell.angle_alpha   90.00
_cell.angle_beta   90.00
_cell.angle_gamma   90.00
#
_symmetry.space_group_name_H-M   'P 1'
#
loop_
_entity.id
_entity.type
_entity.pdbx_description
1 polymer ?
#
loop_
_entity_poly.entity_id
_entity_poly.type
_entity_poly.pdbx_seq_one_letter_code
_entity_poly.pdbx_strand_id
1 'polypeptide(L)'
;MIIQPSEYLKNCLKIRLDKDISVVIDNKASVVTYEKGYHPIQMGDEVSSFYFIIYGIVRGYYIDDQGKEATKCFSFENGFFGSECFRTNSCSSFYVECIEECKCIKLPYTVIRKIISMDKQVEQYVQNLYLEELGKLESRAKYLLLLSADERYISFCKEYPNLQRRIPLKFIASFIGIKAGSMSRIRKKLKNQI
;
A
#
# COMPACT_ATOMS: atom_id res chain seq x y z
N MET A 1 0.90 -11.56 -21.19
CA MET A 1 2.18 -10.83 -21.18
C MET A 1 3.02 -11.41 -20.05
N ILE A 2 4.21 -11.95 -20.35
CA ILE A 2 5.15 -12.40 -19.31
C ILE A 2 5.73 -11.12 -18.70
N ILE A 3 5.52 -10.92 -17.40
CA ILE A 3 6.05 -9.75 -16.70
C ILE A 3 7.47 -10.11 -16.25
N GLN A 4 8.46 -9.39 -16.78
CA GLN A 4 9.84 -9.44 -16.26
C GLN A 4 9.94 -8.48 -15.06
N PRO A 5 10.15 -8.98 -13.83
CA PRO A 5 10.07 -8.14 -12.63
C PRO A 5 11.04 -6.95 -12.62
N SER A 6 12.29 -7.15 -13.02
CA SER A 6 13.31 -6.09 -13.03
C SER A 6 12.94 -4.95 -13.98
N GLU A 7 12.50 -5.28 -15.20
CA GLU A 7 12.07 -4.31 -16.20
C GLU A 7 10.84 -3.53 -15.75
N TYR A 8 9.85 -4.23 -15.18
CA TYR A 8 8.64 -3.59 -14.65
C TYR A 8 8.98 -2.60 -13.53
N LEU A 9 9.78 -3.02 -12.55
CA LEU A 9 10.21 -2.14 -11.45
C LEU A 9 11.03 -0.95 -11.95
N LYS A 10 11.97 -1.17 -12.87
CA LYS A 10 12.77 -0.10 -13.48
C LYS A 10 11.88 0.97 -14.11
N ASN A 11 10.89 0.56 -14.90
CA ASN A 11 10.01 1.47 -15.63
C ASN A 11 9.05 2.21 -14.70
N CYS A 12 8.43 1.50 -13.74
CA CYS A 12 7.47 2.11 -12.82
C CYS A 12 8.14 3.03 -11.80
N LEU A 13 9.27 2.61 -11.21
CA LEU A 13 9.97 3.39 -10.19
C LEU A 13 10.88 4.48 -10.79
N LYS A 14 11.10 4.47 -12.11
CA LYS A 14 12.00 5.38 -12.84
C LYS A 14 13.43 5.39 -12.28
N ILE A 15 13.89 4.23 -11.83
CA ILE A 15 15.25 4.03 -11.32
C ILE A 15 16.14 3.37 -12.36
N ARG A 16 17.45 3.55 -12.26
CA ARG A 16 18.41 2.73 -13.00
C ARG A 16 18.64 1.45 -12.21
N LEU A 17 18.58 0.31 -12.89
CA LEU A 17 19.04 -0.97 -12.37
C LEU A 17 20.18 -1.43 -13.27
N ASP A 18 21.31 -1.79 -12.68
CA ASP A 18 22.39 -2.44 -13.43
C ASP A 18 21.99 -3.88 -13.84
N LYS A 19 22.84 -4.52 -14.65
CA LYS A 19 22.56 -5.85 -15.19
C LYS A 19 22.54 -6.91 -14.07
N ASP A 20 23.44 -6.81 -13.10
CA ASP A 20 23.59 -7.81 -12.05
C ASP A 20 22.41 -7.77 -11.07
N ILE A 21 21.95 -6.58 -10.69
CA ILE A 21 20.75 -6.37 -9.89
C ILE A 21 19.52 -6.85 -10.64
N SER A 22 19.40 -6.55 -11.94
CA SER A 22 18.28 -7.00 -12.76
C SER A 22 18.18 -8.52 -12.76
N VAL A 23 19.31 -9.22 -12.97
CA VAL A 23 19.38 -10.68 -12.91
C VAL A 23 19.02 -11.22 -11.52
N VAL A 24 19.48 -10.58 -10.44
CA VAL A 24 19.14 -10.97 -9.07
C VAL A 24 17.63 -10.84 -8.81
N ILE A 25 17.02 -9.74 -9.26
CA ILE A 25 15.57 -9.52 -9.13
C ILE A 25 14.81 -10.58 -9.92
N ASP A 26 15.13 -10.78 -11.20
CA ASP A 26 14.38 -11.70 -12.06
C ASP A 26 14.47 -13.15 -11.60
N ASN A 27 15.59 -13.55 -10.99
CA ASN A 27 15.78 -14.91 -10.46
C ASN A 27 15.10 -15.15 -9.10
N LYS A 28 14.77 -14.09 -8.35
CA LYS A 28 14.29 -14.23 -6.97
C LYS A 28 12.90 -13.66 -6.74
N ALA A 29 12.44 -12.78 -7.62
CA ALA A 29 11.08 -12.30 -7.62
C ALA A 29 10.14 -13.38 -8.16
N SER A 30 8.89 -13.34 -7.70
CA SER A 30 7.81 -14.11 -8.29
C SER A 30 6.64 -13.19 -8.59
N VAL A 31 5.92 -13.47 -9.67
CA VAL A 31 4.66 -12.78 -9.98
C VAL A 31 3.54 -13.61 -9.39
N VAL A 32 2.79 -13.03 -8.47
CA VAL A 32 1.69 -13.68 -7.76
C VAL A 32 0.37 -12.96 -8.07
N THR A 33 -0.72 -13.72 -8.11
CA THR A 33 -2.08 -13.20 -8.21
C THR A 33 -2.86 -13.68 -6.99
N TYR A 34 -3.59 -12.76 -6.37
CA TYR A 34 -4.47 -13.02 -5.23
C TYR A 34 -5.89 -12.61 -5.59
N GLU A 35 -6.84 -13.49 -5.26
CA GLU A 35 -8.26 -13.20 -5.44
C GLU A 35 -8.75 -12.14 -4.45
N LYS A 36 -9.87 -11.52 -4.79
CA LYS A 36 -10.57 -10.61 -3.87
C LYS A 36 -10.92 -11.33 -2.56
N GLY A 37 -10.65 -10.67 -1.44
CA GLY A 37 -10.89 -11.15 -0.08
C GLY A 37 -9.76 -12.00 0.48
N TYR A 38 -8.72 -12.30 -0.31
CA TYR A 38 -7.53 -12.99 0.18
C TYR A 38 -6.71 -12.07 1.10
N HIS A 39 -6.06 -12.64 2.12
CA HIS A 39 -5.17 -11.93 3.03
C HIS A 39 -3.72 -12.37 2.82
N PRO A 40 -2.93 -11.65 1.99
CA PRO A 40 -1.51 -11.97 1.83
C PRO A 40 -0.68 -11.85 3.10
N ILE A 41 -1.16 -11.05 4.07
CA ILE A 41 -0.53 -10.84 5.37
C ILE A 41 -1.63 -10.78 6.43
N GLN A 42 -1.50 -11.56 7.49
CA GLN A 42 -2.32 -11.49 8.68
C GLN A 42 -1.55 -10.89 9.85
N MET A 43 -2.29 -10.36 10.83
CA MET A 43 -1.68 -9.94 12.09
C MET A 43 -1.00 -11.14 12.76
N GLY A 44 0.23 -10.94 13.22
CA GLY A 44 1.05 -12.00 13.81
C GLY A 44 1.91 -12.77 12.80
N ASP A 45 1.75 -12.56 11.49
CA ASP A 45 2.59 -13.23 10.50
C ASP A 45 4.03 -12.71 10.53
N GLU A 46 4.98 -13.64 10.42
CA GLU A 46 6.36 -13.34 10.06
C GLU A 46 6.47 -13.13 8.55
N VAL A 47 6.36 -11.87 8.11
CA VAL A 47 6.46 -11.52 6.69
C VAL A 47 7.91 -11.39 6.29
N SER A 48 8.31 -12.08 5.22
CA SER A 48 9.69 -12.10 4.69
C SER A 48 9.81 -11.57 3.25
N SER A 49 8.74 -11.01 2.70
CA SER A 49 8.67 -10.54 1.32
C SER A 49 7.96 -9.19 1.23
N PHE A 50 8.47 -8.34 0.34
CA PHE A 50 7.79 -7.15 -0.13
C PHE A 50 6.93 -7.49 -1.34
N TYR A 51 5.88 -6.70 -1.54
CA TYR A 51 4.98 -6.84 -2.66
C TYR A 51 4.83 -5.52 -3.37
N PHE A 52 5.18 -5.47 -4.65
CA PHE A 52 4.91 -4.34 -5.54
C PHE A 52 3.66 -4.61 -6.37
N ILE A 53 2.69 -3.71 -6.33
CA ILE A 53 1.37 -3.93 -6.92
C ILE A 53 1.42 -3.55 -8.41
N ILE A 54 1.25 -4.55 -9.28
CA ILE A 54 1.09 -4.37 -10.72
C ILE A 54 -0.34 -3.91 -11.03
N TYR A 55 -1.31 -4.57 -10.40
CA TYR A 55 -2.74 -4.35 -10.59
C TYR A 55 -3.48 -4.66 -9.29
N GLY A 56 -4.53 -3.90 -8.99
CA GLY A 56 -5.40 -4.16 -7.85
C GLY A 56 -5.20 -3.18 -6.70
N ILE A 57 -5.97 -3.39 -5.63
CA ILE A 57 -5.91 -2.60 -4.41
C ILE A 57 -5.89 -3.53 -3.20
N VAL A 58 -4.99 -3.23 -2.27
CA VAL A 58 -4.96 -3.85 -0.95
C VAL A 58 -5.32 -2.84 0.14
N ARG A 59 -5.96 -3.34 1.20
CA ARG A 59 -6.32 -2.59 2.40
C ARG A 59 -5.50 -3.10 3.57
N GLY A 60 -4.73 -2.22 4.21
CA GLY A 60 -4.15 -2.48 5.52
C GLY A 60 -5.14 -2.08 6.62
N TYR A 61 -5.41 -2.95 7.60
CA TYR A 61 -6.33 -2.64 8.70
C TYR A 61 -5.98 -3.35 10.02
N TYR A 62 -6.27 -2.67 11.12
CA TYR A 62 -6.22 -3.23 12.47
C TYR A 62 -7.58 -3.80 12.87
N ILE A 63 -7.60 -4.68 13.86
CA ILE A 63 -8.82 -5.12 14.55
C ILE A 63 -8.65 -4.70 16.01
N ASP A 64 -9.65 -4.00 16.56
CA ASP A 64 -9.66 -3.63 17.99
C ASP A 64 -10.20 -4.76 18.87
N ASP A 65 -10.15 -4.58 20.19
CA ASP A 65 -10.59 -5.58 21.19
C ASP A 65 -12.09 -5.95 21.07
N GLN A 66 -12.89 -5.15 20.35
CA GLN A 66 -14.30 -5.40 20.10
C GLN A 66 -14.54 -6.10 18.74
N GLY A 67 -13.47 -6.49 18.04
CA GLY A 67 -13.53 -7.11 16.72
C GLY A 67 -13.81 -6.12 15.59
N LYS A 68 -13.71 -4.81 15.84
CA LYS A 68 -14.01 -3.80 14.82
C LYS A 68 -12.75 -3.43 14.04
N GLU A 69 -12.92 -3.40 12.72
CA GLU A 69 -11.84 -3.05 11.80
C GLU A 69 -11.59 -1.53 11.71
N ALA A 70 -10.32 -1.14 11.82
CA ALA A 70 -9.83 0.21 11.59
C ALA A 70 -8.89 0.24 10.39
N THR A 71 -9.33 0.84 9.27
CA THR A 71 -8.51 0.94 8.05
C THR A 71 -7.31 1.87 8.30
N LYS A 72 -6.11 1.31 8.16
CA LYS A 72 -4.83 1.99 8.29
C LYS A 72 -4.48 2.72 7.00
N CYS A 73 -4.47 2.00 5.88
CA CYS A 73 -4.01 2.50 4.59
C CYS A 73 -4.62 1.71 3.42
N PHE A 74 -4.49 2.29 2.22
CA PHE A 74 -4.71 1.60 0.96
C PHE A 74 -3.43 1.66 0.15
N SER A 75 -3.04 0.55 -0.47
CA SER A 75 -1.99 0.52 -1.49
C SER A 75 -2.61 0.00 -2.77
N PHE A 76 -2.23 0.58 -3.90
CA PHE A 76 -2.81 0.28 -5.21
C PHE A 76 -1.69 0.25 -6.26
N GLU A 77 -2.02 0.26 -7.55
CA GLU A 77 -1.06 0.15 -8.65
C GLU A 77 0.15 1.07 -8.50
N ASN A 78 1.34 0.51 -8.75
CA ASN A 78 2.65 1.14 -8.55
C ASN A 78 3.00 1.47 -7.08
N GLY A 79 2.17 1.04 -6.13
CA GLY A 79 2.47 1.06 -4.70
C GLY A 79 3.03 -0.27 -4.21
N PHE A 80 3.29 -0.32 -2.91
CA PHE A 80 3.82 -1.51 -2.25
C PHE A 80 3.12 -1.79 -0.91
N PHE A 81 3.25 -3.03 -0.44
CA PHE A 81 2.88 -3.45 0.90
C PHE A 81 3.87 -4.50 1.44
N GLY A 82 3.73 -4.86 2.72
CA GLY A 82 4.65 -5.76 3.40
C GLY A 82 5.99 -5.08 3.74
N SER A 83 5.97 -3.81 4.16
CA SER A 83 7.19 -3.08 4.54
C SER A 83 7.42 -3.01 6.05
N GLU A 84 6.43 -3.38 6.86
CA GLU A 84 6.49 -3.25 8.32
C GLU A 84 7.54 -4.18 8.91
N CYS A 85 7.40 -5.50 8.71
CA CYS A 85 8.33 -6.50 9.25
C CYS A 85 9.76 -6.29 8.75
N PHE A 86 9.94 -5.68 7.57
CA PHE A 86 11.26 -5.31 7.07
C PHE A 86 11.98 -4.26 7.93
N ARG A 87 11.23 -3.30 8.48
CA ARG A 87 11.76 -2.22 9.33
C ARG A 87 11.82 -2.61 10.80
N THR A 88 10.82 -3.32 11.30
CA THR A 88 10.70 -3.63 12.73
C THR A 88 11.42 -4.91 13.14
N ASN A 89 11.72 -5.80 12.18
CA ASN A 89 12.15 -7.18 12.44
C ASN A 89 11.19 -7.91 13.41
N SER A 90 9.89 -7.61 13.31
CA SER A 90 8.82 -8.20 14.11
C SER A 90 7.73 -8.81 13.22
N CYS A 91 6.81 -9.55 13.83
CA CYS A 91 5.57 -9.97 13.20
C CYS A 91 4.72 -8.76 12.77
N SER A 92 3.83 -8.94 11.79
CA SER A 92 2.96 -7.86 11.34
C SER A 92 1.94 -7.47 12.41
N SER A 93 1.73 -6.17 12.58
CA SER A 93 0.78 -5.63 13.56
C SER A 93 -0.64 -5.48 13.01
N PHE A 94 -0.86 -5.76 11.73
CA PHE A 94 -2.12 -5.52 11.04
C PHE A 94 -2.33 -6.49 9.88
N TYR A 95 -3.55 -6.57 9.40
CA TYR A 95 -3.92 -7.41 8.26
C TYR A 95 -3.79 -6.64 6.96
N VAL A 96 -3.43 -7.33 5.88
CA VAL A 96 -3.52 -6.84 4.51
C VAL A 96 -4.50 -7.71 3.74
N GLU A 97 -5.56 -7.10 3.21
CA GLU A 97 -6.60 -7.77 2.43
C GLU A 97 -6.63 -7.23 1.00
N CYS A 98 -6.73 -8.12 0.01
CA CYS A 98 -7.03 -7.77 -1.37
C CYS A 98 -8.50 -7.37 -1.50
N ILE A 99 -8.82 -6.11 -1.77
CA ILE A 99 -10.24 -5.66 -1.88
C ILE A 99 -10.84 -5.91 -3.27
N GLU A 100 -9.99 -6.28 -4.21
CA GLU A 100 -10.24 -6.76 -5.57
C GLU A 100 -9.11 -7.73 -5.96
N GLU A 101 -9.16 -8.32 -7.15
CA GLU A 101 -8.04 -9.14 -7.63
C GLU A 101 -6.75 -8.31 -7.66
N CYS A 102 -5.69 -8.86 -7.07
CA CYS A 102 -4.40 -8.20 -6.97
C CYS A 102 -3.31 -9.01 -7.65
N LYS A 103 -2.57 -8.39 -8.56
CA LYS A 103 -1.36 -8.94 -9.16
C LYS A 103 -0.14 -8.21 -8.63
N CYS A 104 0.82 -8.95 -8.10
CA CYS A 104 1.98 -8.37 -7.43
C CYS A 104 3.30 -9.02 -7.87
N ILE A 105 4.37 -8.24 -7.84
CA ILE A 105 5.73 -8.75 -7.79
C ILE A 105 6.07 -8.98 -6.32
N LYS A 106 6.27 -10.24 -5.92
CA LYS A 106 6.72 -10.63 -4.59
C LYS A 106 8.24 -10.78 -4.60
N LEU A 107 8.94 -10.00 -3.77
CA LEU A 107 10.39 -9.98 -3.69
C LEU A 107 10.86 -10.25 -2.24
N PRO A 108 11.76 -11.22 -2.01
CA PRO A 108 12.26 -11.50 -0.66
C PRO A 108 13.01 -10.31 -0.04
N TYR A 109 12.84 -10.10 1.26
CA TYR A 109 13.55 -9.05 2.00
C TYR A 109 15.07 -9.15 1.89
N THR A 110 15.61 -10.37 1.90
CA THR A 110 17.05 -10.62 1.76
C THR A 110 17.60 -10.08 0.44
N VAL A 111 16.82 -10.18 -0.63
CA VAL A 111 17.17 -9.64 -1.94
C VAL A 111 17.16 -8.11 -1.91
N ILE A 112 16.15 -7.51 -1.29
CA ILE A 112 16.05 -6.05 -1.17
C ILE A 112 17.22 -5.49 -0.35
N ARG A 113 17.55 -6.10 0.80
CA ARG A 113 18.73 -5.69 1.59
C ARG A 113 20.01 -5.78 0.78
N LYS A 114 20.18 -6.87 0.02
CA LYS A 114 21.35 -7.06 -0.85
C LYS A 114 21.44 -5.95 -1.91
N ILE A 115 20.34 -5.65 -2.61
CA ILE A 115 20.32 -4.62 -3.66
C ILE A 115 20.63 -3.24 -3.07
N ILE A 116 20.01 -2.88 -1.94
CA ILE A 116 20.29 -1.62 -1.24
C ILE A 116 21.78 -1.50 -0.89
N SER A 117 22.42 -2.59 -0.45
CA SER A 117 23.85 -2.59 -0.13
C SER A 117 24.79 -2.53 -1.34
N MET A 118 24.29 -2.87 -2.53
CA MET A 118 25.08 -2.94 -3.77
C MET A 118 25.03 -1.65 -4.58
N ASP A 119 23.93 -0.89 -4.51
CA ASP A 119 23.72 0.30 -5.34
C ASP A 119 23.22 1.49 -4.53
N LYS A 120 24.08 2.52 -4.43
CA LYS A 120 23.80 3.77 -3.74
C LYS A 120 22.60 4.52 -4.33
N GLN A 121 22.32 4.41 -5.63
CA GLN A 121 21.14 5.03 -6.23
C GLN A 121 19.86 4.36 -5.73
N VAL A 122 19.87 3.03 -5.59
CA VAL A 122 18.74 2.30 -5.02
C VAL A 122 18.58 2.62 -3.53
N GLU A 123 19.68 2.71 -2.78
CA GLU A 123 19.65 3.16 -1.38
C GLU A 123 18.98 4.54 -1.24
N GLN A 124 19.43 5.53 -2.02
CA GLN A 124 18.86 6.89 -2.02
C GLN A 124 17.38 6.89 -2.41
N TYR A 125 17.00 6.08 -3.41
CA TYR A 125 15.61 5.93 -3.80
C TYR A 125 14.76 5.40 -2.65
N VAL A 126 15.21 4.34 -1.97
CA VAL A 126 14.49 3.76 -0.82
C VAL A 126 14.40 4.75 0.34
N GLN A 127 15.44 5.55 0.60
CA GLN A 127 15.39 6.60 1.61
C GLN A 127 14.33 7.67 1.26
N ASN A 128 14.33 8.18 0.03
CA ASN A 128 13.34 9.16 -0.42
C ASN A 128 11.91 8.60 -0.34
N LEU A 129 11.73 7.34 -0.73
CA LEU A 129 10.45 6.63 -0.62
C LEU A 129 9.95 6.59 0.83
N TYR A 130 10.83 6.31 1.80
CA TYR A 130 10.46 6.35 3.22
C TYR A 130 10.10 7.74 3.72
N LEU A 131 10.80 8.78 3.25
CA LEU A 131 10.47 10.17 3.59
C LEU A 131 9.10 10.59 3.03
N GLU A 132 8.78 10.18 1.80
CA GLU A 132 7.45 10.41 1.20
C GLU A 132 6.34 9.72 1.99
N GLU A 133 6.53 8.45 2.37
CA GLU A 133 5.55 7.72 3.19
C GLU A 133 5.39 8.34 4.59
N LEU A 134 6.47 8.83 5.20
CA LEU A 134 6.40 9.57 6.46
C LEU A 134 5.56 10.85 6.32
N GLY A 135 5.78 11.63 5.26
CA GLY A 135 4.99 12.84 5.00
C GLY A 135 3.49 12.55 4.78
N LYS A 136 3.15 11.41 4.17
CA LYS A 136 1.75 10.94 4.05
C LYS A 136 1.16 10.61 5.41
N LEU A 137 1.90 9.92 6.28
CA LEU A 137 1.45 9.61 7.64
C LEU A 137 1.23 10.87 8.47
N GLU A 138 2.12 11.85 8.39
CA GLU A 138 1.97 13.15 9.07
C GLU A 138 0.75 13.93 8.55
N SER A 139 0.57 13.99 7.23
CA SER A 139 -0.61 14.61 6.59
C SER A 139 -1.91 13.94 7.05
N ARG A 140 -1.92 12.60 7.11
CA ARG A 140 -3.05 11.83 7.62
C ARG A 140 -3.37 12.16 9.08
N ALA A 141 -2.36 12.21 9.95
CA ALA A 141 -2.54 12.59 11.35
C ALA A 141 -3.10 14.01 11.48
N LYS A 142 -2.54 14.97 10.74
CA LYS A 142 -3.03 16.35 10.67
C LYS A 142 -4.48 16.43 10.24
N TYR A 143 -4.87 15.69 9.20
CA TYR A 143 -6.24 15.69 8.70
C TYR A 143 -7.23 15.14 9.71
N LEU A 144 -6.88 14.08 10.44
CA LEU A 144 -7.73 13.52 11.48
C LEU A 144 -7.94 14.49 12.66
N LEU A 145 -6.94 15.32 12.96
CA LEU A 145 -7.00 16.29 14.06
C LEU A 145 -7.74 17.59 13.69
N LEU A 146 -7.55 18.09 12.47
CA LEU A 146 -7.95 19.46 12.11
C LEU A 146 -9.15 19.55 11.16
N LEU A 147 -9.39 18.54 10.33
CA LEU A 147 -10.40 18.61 9.27
C LEU A 147 -11.71 17.98 9.71
N SER A 148 -12.82 18.52 9.21
CA SER A 148 -14.15 17.91 9.30
C SER A 148 -14.23 16.62 8.47
N ALA A 149 -15.25 15.80 8.71
CA ALA A 149 -15.47 14.56 7.95
C ALA A 149 -15.61 14.80 6.44
N ASP A 150 -16.27 15.89 6.05
CA ASP A 150 -16.46 16.28 4.65
C ASP A 150 -15.12 16.63 4.00
N GLU A 151 -14.31 17.46 4.67
CA GLU A 151 -12.97 17.85 4.20
C GLU A 151 -12.03 16.66 4.12
N ARG A 152 -12.05 15.74 5.09
CA ARG A 152 -11.25 14.50 5.03
C ARG A 152 -11.62 13.63 3.84
N TYR A 153 -12.91 13.55 3.48
CA TYR A 153 -13.32 12.82 2.29
C TYR A 153 -12.91 13.52 0.99
N ILE A 154 -12.96 14.85 0.93
CA ILE A 154 -12.44 15.61 -0.22
C ILE A 154 -10.94 15.39 -0.37
N SER A 155 -10.17 15.47 0.72
CA SER A 155 -8.73 15.18 0.72
C SER A 155 -8.44 13.75 0.26
N PHE A 156 -9.22 12.76 0.72
CA PHE A 156 -9.10 11.38 0.24
C PHE A 156 -9.32 11.29 -1.28
N CYS A 157 -10.35 11.93 -1.83
CA CYS A 157 -10.60 11.86 -3.28
C CYS A 157 -9.51 12.55 -4.11
N LYS A 158 -8.86 13.57 -3.56
CA LYS A 158 -7.72 14.25 -4.19
C LYS A 158 -6.45 13.42 -4.15
N GLU A 159 -6.17 12.79 -3.00
CA GLU A 159 -4.97 11.96 -2.77
C GLU A 159 -5.06 10.63 -3.52
N TYR A 160 -6.28 10.08 -3.65
CA TYR A 160 -6.54 8.82 -4.32
C TYR A 160 -7.53 8.98 -5.49
N PRO A 161 -7.12 9.65 -6.59
CA PRO A 161 -7.98 9.83 -7.75
C PRO A 161 -8.48 8.47 -8.26
N ASN A 162 -9.78 8.39 -8.54
CA ASN A 162 -10.48 7.22 -9.07
C ASN A 162 -10.64 6.03 -8.11
N LEU A 163 -9.97 5.99 -6.95
CA LEU A 163 -10.15 4.88 -5.99
C LEU A 163 -11.50 4.91 -5.29
N GLN A 164 -12.14 6.07 -5.16
CA GLN A 164 -13.44 6.21 -4.50
C GLN A 164 -14.57 5.41 -5.16
N ARG A 165 -14.38 4.98 -6.42
CA ARG A 165 -15.32 4.12 -7.16
C ARG A 165 -15.03 2.63 -6.98
N ARG A 166 -13.77 2.27 -6.68
CA ARG A 166 -13.31 0.88 -6.53
C ARG A 166 -13.37 0.40 -5.09
N ILE A 167 -13.16 1.31 -4.13
CA ILE A 167 -13.12 0.99 -2.70
C ILE A 167 -14.53 1.02 -2.10
N PRO A 168 -14.97 -0.05 -1.40
CA PRO A 168 -16.21 -0.04 -0.64
C PRO A 168 -16.30 1.14 0.35
N LEU A 169 -17.46 1.82 0.38
CA LEU A 169 -17.67 3.00 1.23
C LEU A 169 -17.36 2.77 2.72
N LYS A 170 -17.62 1.56 3.23
CA LYS A 170 -17.30 1.20 4.62
C LYS A 170 -15.80 1.32 4.93
N PHE A 171 -14.94 1.00 3.97
CA PHE A 171 -13.49 1.05 4.15
C PHE A 171 -12.98 2.50 4.06
N ILE A 172 -13.54 3.30 3.15
CA ILE A 172 -13.26 4.75 3.08
C ILE A 172 -13.70 5.42 4.39
N ALA A 173 -14.91 5.11 4.88
CA ALA A 173 -15.44 5.65 6.13
C ALA A 173 -14.50 5.34 7.32
N SER A 174 -14.05 4.10 7.43
CA SER A 174 -13.08 3.68 8.44
C SER A 174 -11.74 4.42 8.29
N PHE A 175 -11.24 4.57 7.05
CA PHE A 175 -10.00 5.30 6.76
C PHE A 175 -10.06 6.79 7.16
N ILE A 176 -11.19 7.46 6.92
CA ILE A 176 -11.38 8.88 7.29
C ILE A 176 -11.92 9.06 8.71
N GLY A 177 -12.01 8.00 9.52
CA GLY A 177 -12.38 8.08 10.92
C GLY A 177 -13.86 8.42 11.18
N ILE A 178 -14.79 7.91 10.36
CA ILE A 178 -16.23 8.05 10.58
C ILE A 178 -16.95 6.71 10.57
N LYS A 179 -18.17 6.67 11.13
CA LYS A 179 -19.05 5.51 11.02
C LYS A 179 -19.54 5.34 9.58
N ALA A 180 -19.62 4.10 9.10
CA ALA A 180 -20.04 3.78 7.73
C ALA A 180 -21.39 4.41 7.33
N GLY A 181 -22.36 4.47 8.25
CA GLY A 181 -23.68 5.07 8.01
C GLY A 181 -23.65 6.57 7.68
N SER A 182 -22.60 7.29 8.05
CA SER A 182 -22.44 8.72 7.71
C SER A 182 -21.87 8.94 6.31
N MET A 183 -21.18 7.95 5.75
CA MET A 183 -20.46 8.08 4.47
C MET A 183 -21.38 8.34 3.29
N SER A 184 -22.55 7.66 3.23
CA SER A 184 -23.53 7.87 2.16
C SER A 184 -24.06 9.30 2.12
N ARG A 185 -24.26 9.93 3.28
CA ARG A 185 -24.70 11.33 3.37
C ARG A 185 -23.64 12.29 2.84
N ILE A 186 -22.39 12.11 3.27
CA ILE A 186 -21.24 12.91 2.82
C ILE A 186 -21.09 12.83 1.30
N ARG A 187 -21.13 11.62 0.74
CA ARG A 187 -21.00 11.43 -0.72
C ARG A 187 -22.12 12.11 -1.50
N LYS A 188 -23.37 12.07 -1.00
CA LYS A 188 -24.51 12.74 -1.66
C LYS A 188 -24.37 14.26 -1.61
N LYS A 189 -23.93 14.80 -0.47
CA LYS A 189 -23.70 16.24 -0.27
C LYS A 189 -22.62 16.78 -1.21
N LEU A 190 -21.54 16.02 -1.40
CA LEU A 190 -20.35 16.46 -2.11
C LEU A 190 -20.33 16.05 -3.59
N LYS A 191 -21.43 15.53 -4.14
CA LYS A 191 -21.50 15.03 -5.52
C LYS A 191 -21.04 16.05 -6.59
N ASN A 192 -21.17 17.35 -6.30
CA ASN A 192 -20.79 18.43 -7.22
C ASN A 192 -19.42 19.06 -6.92
N GLN A 193 -18.68 18.56 -5.93
CA GLN A 193 -17.39 19.10 -5.50
C GLN A 193 -16.21 18.15 -5.78
N ILE A 194 -16.49 16.97 -6.33
CA ILE A 194 -15.54 15.85 -6.50
C ILE A 194 -15.74 15.23 -7.88
#